data_AF-A0A7W4DCI3-F1
#
_entry.id   AF-A0A7W4DCI3-F1
#
_cell.length_a   1.000
_cell.length_b   1.000
_cell.length_c   1.000
_cell.angle_alpha   90.00
_cell.angle_beta   90.00
_cell.angle_gamma   90.00
#
_symmetry.space_group_name_H-M   'P 1'
#
loop_
_entity.id
_entity.type
_entity.pdbx_description
1 polymer ?
#
loop_
_entity_poly.entity_id
_entity_poly.type
_entity_poly.pdbx_seq_one_letter_code
_entity_poly.pdbx_strand_id
1 'polypeptide(L)'
;MSLTTRRRAIYTGLAGHFGEDELLPLLSLWEAKYADKPPFALNEFLAEVAQRSGRKLERARLYRELVGALTGPTSNLLPDPAPRVHAWRQGEGLEAEEVSGPDALARQTFDALSQALFGLLDPEMVPRLRRFAAGNLNGMQVETELRLRLRGWLEQGGSLGLTALTLEHLRVLLNLLYIGLCEYLGPVTADQVLTRAVQKTERMNLQLPPQKLL
;
A
#
# COMPACT_ATOMS: atom_id res chain seq x y z
N MET A 1 -11.04 -10.76 -24.22
CA MET A 1 -12.04 -10.07 -23.36
C MET A 1 -11.52 -8.71 -22.98
N SER A 2 -12.39 -7.69 -22.89
CA SER A 2 -12.00 -6.36 -22.43
C SER A 2 -11.64 -6.34 -20.94
N LEU A 3 -10.86 -5.36 -20.49
CA LEU A 3 -10.58 -5.14 -19.06
C LEU A 3 -11.88 -4.99 -18.25
N THR A 4 -12.83 -4.21 -18.77
CA THR A 4 -14.16 -4.02 -18.17
C THR A 4 -14.89 -5.33 -17.94
N THR A 5 -14.90 -6.23 -18.94
CA THR A 5 -15.57 -7.54 -18.79
C THR A 5 -14.87 -8.40 -17.74
N ARG A 6 -13.53 -8.40 -17.71
CA ARG A 6 -12.77 -9.16 -16.71
C ARG A 6 -12.98 -8.62 -15.31
N ARG A 7 -12.94 -7.29 -15.11
CA ARG A 7 -13.20 -6.66 -13.81
C ARG A 7 -14.60 -6.99 -13.28
N ARG A 8 -15.62 -6.94 -14.14
CA ARG A 8 -16.99 -7.36 -13.81
C ARG A 8 -17.07 -8.82 -13.40
N ALA A 9 -16.35 -9.72 -14.08
CA ALA A 9 -16.30 -11.13 -13.75
C ALA A 9 -15.64 -11.39 -12.38
N ILE A 10 -14.51 -10.73 -12.10
CA ILE A 10 -13.84 -10.82 -10.80
C ILE A 10 -14.74 -10.29 -9.69
N TYR A 11 -15.36 -9.13 -9.88
CA TYR A 11 -16.30 -8.56 -8.92
C TYR A 11 -17.48 -9.50 -8.65
N THR A 12 -18.07 -10.05 -9.70
CA THR A 12 -19.20 -11.00 -9.59
C THR A 12 -18.82 -12.23 -8.78
N GLY A 13 -17.62 -12.80 -9.01
CA GLY A 13 -17.18 -13.99 -8.27
C GLY A 13 -16.76 -13.72 -6.81
N LEU A 14 -16.42 -12.47 -6.47
CA LEU A 14 -16.04 -12.11 -5.09
C LEU A 14 -17.21 -11.56 -4.25
N ALA A 15 -18.21 -10.95 -4.88
CA ALA A 15 -19.28 -10.21 -4.18
C ALA A 15 -20.11 -11.06 -3.19
N GLY A 16 -20.15 -12.39 -3.36
CA GLY A 16 -20.83 -13.30 -2.44
C GLY A 16 -20.01 -13.71 -1.20
N HIS A 17 -18.73 -13.34 -1.13
CA HIS A 17 -17.79 -13.83 -0.11
C HIS A 17 -17.17 -12.72 0.75
N PHE A 18 -17.21 -11.49 0.28
CA PHE A 18 -16.58 -10.32 0.89
C PHE A 18 -17.59 -9.19 1.03
N GLY A 19 -17.45 -8.37 2.07
CA GLY A 19 -18.23 -7.14 2.21
C GLY A 19 -17.83 -6.10 1.15
N GLU A 20 -18.67 -5.08 0.92
CA GLU A 20 -18.32 -4.01 -0.04
C GLU A 20 -17.00 -3.30 0.31
N ASP A 21 -16.72 -3.12 1.61
CA ASP A 21 -15.50 -2.49 2.13
C ASP A 21 -14.23 -3.32 1.83
N GLU A 22 -14.36 -4.65 1.77
CA GLU A 22 -13.26 -5.58 1.43
C GLU A 22 -13.11 -5.73 -0.09
N LEU A 23 -14.19 -5.57 -0.86
CA LEU A 23 -14.19 -5.81 -2.31
C LEU A 23 -13.38 -4.77 -3.08
N LEU A 24 -13.48 -3.49 -2.73
CA LEU A 24 -12.80 -2.42 -3.47
C LEU A 24 -11.26 -2.54 -3.41
N PRO A 25 -10.63 -2.79 -2.23
CA PRO A 25 -9.20 -3.07 -2.15
C PRO A 25 -8.77 -4.30 -2.95
N LEU A 26 -9.56 -5.39 -2.90
CA LEU A 26 -9.24 -6.64 -3.61
C LEU A 26 -9.32 -6.47 -5.13
N LEU A 27 -10.31 -5.72 -5.62
CA LEU A 27 -10.44 -5.36 -7.03
C LEU A 27 -9.30 -4.46 -7.48
N SER A 28 -8.89 -3.49 -6.65
CA SER A 28 -7.76 -2.62 -6.96
C SER A 28 -6.44 -3.40 -7.01
N LEU A 29 -6.22 -4.36 -6.10
CA LEU A 29 -5.08 -5.27 -6.11
C LEU A 29 -5.07 -6.12 -7.39
N TRP A 30 -6.21 -6.71 -7.74
CA TRP A 30 -6.33 -7.51 -8.96
C TRP A 30 -6.01 -6.67 -10.20
N GLU A 31 -6.55 -5.46 -10.31
CA GLU A 31 -6.33 -4.58 -11.46
C GLU A 31 -4.84 -4.21 -11.61
N ALA A 32 -4.15 -3.94 -10.51
CA ALA A 32 -2.74 -3.55 -10.52
C ALA A 32 -1.77 -4.71 -10.79
N LYS A 33 -2.01 -5.90 -10.22
CA LYS A 33 -1.04 -7.02 -10.27
C LYS A 33 -1.41 -8.16 -11.21
N TYR A 34 -2.70 -8.30 -11.55
CA TYR A 34 -3.24 -9.51 -12.16
C TYR A 34 -4.08 -9.25 -13.43
N ALA A 35 -4.45 -8.00 -13.74
CA ALA A 35 -5.26 -7.69 -14.92
C ALA A 35 -4.61 -8.12 -16.23
N ASP A 36 -3.28 -8.03 -16.35
CA ASP A 36 -2.57 -8.41 -17.58
C ASP A 36 -2.02 -9.83 -17.55
N LYS A 37 -2.23 -10.53 -16.43
CA LYS A 37 -1.79 -11.92 -16.28
C LYS A 37 -2.77 -12.92 -16.90
N PRO A 38 -2.28 -14.09 -17.30
CA PRO A 38 -3.12 -15.17 -17.82
C PRO A 38 -4.05 -15.77 -16.74
N PRO A 39 -5.13 -16.48 -17.14
CA PRO A 39 -6.18 -16.95 -16.23
C PRO A 39 -5.71 -17.85 -15.07
N PHE A 40 -4.59 -18.57 -15.21
CA PHE A 40 -4.06 -19.41 -14.13
C PHE A 40 -3.49 -18.59 -12.96
N ALA A 41 -3.12 -17.32 -13.18
CA ALA A 41 -2.69 -16.40 -12.13
C ALA A 41 -3.80 -16.08 -11.12
N LEU A 42 -5.04 -16.48 -11.42
CA LEU A 42 -6.16 -16.39 -10.50
C LEU A 42 -5.96 -17.23 -9.22
N ASN A 43 -5.22 -18.34 -9.30
CA ASN A 43 -4.86 -19.13 -8.12
C ASN A 43 -3.86 -18.42 -7.21
N GLU A 44 -2.90 -17.69 -7.80
CA GLU A 44 -1.97 -16.83 -7.07
C GLU A 44 -2.71 -15.65 -6.45
N PHE A 45 -3.60 -15.02 -7.20
CA PHE A 45 -4.46 -13.95 -6.68
C PHE A 45 -5.24 -14.46 -5.46
N LEU A 46 -5.95 -15.59 -5.55
CA LEU A 46 -6.68 -16.16 -4.41
C LEU A 46 -5.78 -16.58 -3.26
N ALA A 47 -4.52 -16.98 -3.52
CA ALA A 47 -3.53 -17.22 -2.46
C ALA A 47 -3.23 -15.93 -1.70
N GLU A 48 -2.98 -14.84 -2.44
CA GLU A 48 -2.69 -13.53 -1.90
C GLU A 48 -3.91 -12.95 -1.17
N VAL A 49 -5.14 -13.15 -1.67
CA VAL A 49 -6.38 -12.79 -0.97
C VAL A 49 -6.54 -13.57 0.33
N ALA A 50 -6.33 -14.90 0.33
CA ALA A 50 -6.41 -15.73 1.53
C ALA A 50 -5.37 -15.31 2.59
N GLN A 51 -4.14 -15.03 2.15
CA GLN A 51 -3.08 -14.56 3.03
C GLN A 51 -3.41 -13.19 3.63
N ARG A 52 -3.89 -12.24 2.81
CA ARG A 52 -4.21 -10.87 3.25
C ARG A 52 -5.41 -10.81 4.16
N SER A 53 -6.47 -11.58 3.85
CA SER A 53 -7.70 -11.60 4.64
C SER A 53 -7.54 -12.25 6.01
N GLY A 54 -6.49 -13.05 6.25
CA GLY A 54 -6.33 -13.83 7.48
C GLY A 54 -7.43 -14.89 7.69
N ARG A 55 -8.33 -15.06 6.70
CA ARG A 55 -9.51 -15.93 6.78
C ARG A 55 -9.27 -17.23 6.03
N LYS A 56 -9.85 -18.31 6.54
CA LYS A 56 -9.87 -19.59 5.85
C LYS A 56 -10.88 -19.52 4.70
N LEU A 57 -10.40 -19.21 3.50
CA LEU A 57 -11.22 -19.14 2.29
C LEU A 57 -11.40 -20.52 1.65
N GLU A 58 -12.59 -20.79 1.12
CA GLU A 58 -12.85 -21.97 0.27
C GLU A 58 -12.25 -21.76 -1.13
N ARG A 59 -10.92 -21.75 -1.23
CA ARG A 59 -10.17 -21.37 -2.45
C ARG A 59 -10.62 -22.15 -3.70
N ALA A 60 -10.90 -23.45 -3.58
CA ALA A 60 -11.35 -24.27 -4.70
C ALA A 60 -12.76 -23.90 -5.19
N ARG A 61 -13.62 -23.39 -4.30
CA ARG A 61 -14.95 -22.89 -4.65
C ARG A 61 -14.85 -21.52 -5.31
N LEU A 62 -14.13 -20.58 -4.68
CA LEU A 62 -13.87 -19.25 -5.22
C LEU A 62 -13.23 -19.30 -6.62
N TYR A 63 -12.26 -20.19 -6.81
CA TYR A 63 -11.62 -20.37 -8.11
C TYR A 63 -12.63 -20.80 -9.18
N ARG A 64 -13.51 -21.77 -8.87
CA ARG A 64 -14.56 -22.21 -9.80
C ARG A 64 -15.57 -21.11 -10.12
N GLU A 65 -15.99 -20.35 -9.12
CA GLU A 65 -16.93 -19.24 -9.31
C GLU A 65 -16.33 -18.12 -10.17
N LEU A 66 -15.07 -17.75 -9.93
CA LEU A 66 -14.36 -16.77 -10.73
C LEU A 66 -14.10 -17.24 -12.16
N VAL A 67 -13.67 -18.49 -12.36
CA VAL A 67 -13.51 -19.06 -13.71
C VAL A 67 -14.85 -19.14 -14.43
N GLY A 68 -15.92 -19.50 -13.73
CA GLY A 68 -17.28 -19.51 -14.27
C GLY A 68 -17.75 -18.12 -14.68
N ALA A 69 -17.48 -17.09 -13.88
CA ALA A 69 -17.79 -15.70 -14.22
C ALA A 69 -16.94 -15.19 -15.41
N LEU A 70 -15.67 -15.61 -15.51
CA LEU A 70 -14.78 -15.23 -16.61
C LEU A 70 -15.13 -15.89 -17.93
N THR A 71 -15.68 -17.10 -17.92
CA THR A 71 -16.03 -17.87 -19.14
C THR A 71 -17.51 -17.81 -19.49
N GLY A 72 -18.36 -17.34 -18.57
CA GLY A 72 -19.81 -17.26 -18.73
C GLY A 72 -20.32 -16.05 -19.51
N PRO A 73 -21.65 -15.95 -19.71
CA PRO A 73 -22.29 -14.84 -20.41
C PRO A 73 -22.12 -13.52 -19.67
N THR A 74 -21.81 -12.44 -20.40
CA THR A 74 -21.64 -11.09 -19.84
C THR A 74 -22.92 -10.49 -19.24
N SER A 75 -24.09 -11.06 -19.60
CA SER A 75 -25.40 -10.72 -19.04
C SER A 75 -25.54 -11.11 -17.57
N ASN A 76 -24.80 -12.12 -17.12
CA ASN A 76 -24.87 -12.62 -15.73
C ASN A 76 -23.92 -11.87 -14.80
N LEU A 77 -23.11 -10.97 -15.35
CA LEU A 77 -22.12 -10.21 -14.58
C LEU A 77 -22.77 -8.99 -13.95
N LEU A 78 -22.41 -8.73 -12.69
CA LEU A 78 -22.77 -7.51 -11.98
C LEU A 78 -22.29 -6.25 -12.74
N PRO A 79 -22.87 -5.07 -12.44
CA PRO A 79 -22.41 -3.79 -12.99
C PRO A 79 -20.91 -3.56 -12.78
N ASP A 80 -20.29 -2.77 -13.66
CA ASP A 80 -18.86 -2.47 -13.55
C ASP A 80 -18.56 -1.67 -12.28
N PRO A 81 -17.74 -2.18 -11.34
CA PRO A 81 -17.39 -1.45 -10.14
C PRO A 81 -16.36 -0.33 -10.39
N ALA A 82 -15.89 -0.12 -11.62
CA ALA A 82 -14.87 0.90 -11.92
C ALA A 82 -15.15 2.27 -11.30
N PRO A 83 -16.35 2.88 -11.43
CA PRO A 83 -16.60 4.19 -10.84
C PRO A 83 -16.45 4.19 -9.32
N ARG A 84 -16.81 3.09 -8.65
CA ARG A 84 -16.66 2.92 -7.20
C ARG A 84 -15.20 2.70 -6.81
N VAL A 85 -14.46 1.89 -7.57
CA VAL A 85 -13.02 1.68 -7.35
C VAL A 85 -12.25 2.98 -7.58
N HIS A 86 -12.60 3.75 -8.61
CA HIS A 86 -11.99 5.05 -8.88
C HIS A 86 -12.37 6.09 -7.82
N ALA A 87 -13.63 6.17 -7.41
CA ALA A 87 -14.07 7.06 -6.33
C ALA A 87 -13.37 6.70 -5.01
N TRP A 88 -13.27 5.41 -4.68
CA TRP A 88 -12.52 4.91 -3.52
C TRP A 88 -11.03 5.30 -3.59
N ARG A 89 -10.39 5.17 -4.76
CA ARG A 89 -9.00 5.64 -4.97
C ARG A 89 -8.84 7.16 -4.81
N GLN A 90 -9.89 7.95 -5.08
CA GLN A 90 -9.84 9.41 -5.16
C GLN A 90 -10.34 10.12 -3.89
N GLY A 91 -11.18 9.48 -3.07
CA GLY A 91 -11.88 10.14 -1.97
C GLY A 91 -11.75 9.51 -0.58
N GLU A 92 -11.74 8.18 -0.46
CA GLU A 92 -11.98 7.52 0.84
C GLU A 92 -11.25 6.17 1.01
N GLY A 93 -10.10 5.98 0.35
CA GLY A 93 -9.24 4.80 0.51
C GLY A 93 -8.26 4.86 1.69
N LEU A 94 -8.53 5.71 2.69
CA LEU A 94 -7.69 5.88 3.89
C LEU A 94 -8.19 5.08 5.11
N GLU A 95 -9.42 4.57 5.09
CA GLU A 95 -10.01 3.74 6.16
C GLU A 95 -10.40 2.33 5.69
N ALA A 96 -10.08 1.93 4.45
CA ALA A 96 -10.12 0.52 4.12
C ALA A 96 -8.94 -0.15 4.84
N GLU A 97 -9.24 -0.88 5.92
CA GLU A 97 -8.29 -1.74 6.62
C GLU A 97 -7.36 -2.39 5.59
N GLU A 98 -6.09 -2.00 5.58
CA GLU A 98 -5.06 -2.76 4.89
C GLU A 98 -5.03 -4.12 5.56
N VAL A 99 -5.77 -5.07 4.99
CA VAL A 99 -6.03 -6.35 5.64
C VAL A 99 -4.69 -7.01 5.97
N SER A 100 -4.59 -7.38 7.25
CA SER A 100 -3.40 -7.62 8.08
C SER A 100 -2.24 -8.38 7.42
N GLY A 101 -1.49 -7.71 6.56
CA GLY A 101 -0.21 -8.18 6.03
C GLY A 101 0.97 -7.57 6.79
N PRO A 102 2.14 -8.26 6.85
CA PRO A 102 3.34 -7.71 7.47
C PRO A 102 3.77 -6.37 6.86
N ASP A 103 3.53 -6.18 5.56
CA ASP A 103 3.80 -4.90 4.89
C ASP A 103 2.81 -3.79 5.29
N ALA A 104 1.57 -4.12 5.65
CA ALA A 104 0.59 -3.15 6.14
C ALA A 104 0.97 -2.62 7.52
N LEU A 105 1.37 -3.53 8.41
CA LEU A 105 1.91 -3.18 9.71
C LEU A 105 3.20 -2.34 9.55
N ALA A 106 4.07 -2.71 8.62
CA ALA A 106 5.28 -1.94 8.33
C ALA A 106 4.95 -0.53 7.83
N ARG A 107 3.97 -0.37 6.94
CA ARG A 107 3.53 0.95 6.45
C ARG A 107 2.93 1.80 7.56
N GLN A 108 2.09 1.22 8.42
CA GLN A 108 1.52 1.91 9.57
C GLN A 108 2.61 2.39 10.54
N THR A 109 3.56 1.52 10.87
CA THR A 109 4.69 1.87 11.74
C THR A 109 5.58 2.92 11.09
N PHE A 110 5.81 2.84 9.77
CA PHE A 110 6.59 3.82 9.05
C PHE A 110 5.90 5.18 9.00
N ASP A 111 4.59 5.23 8.77
CA ASP A 111 3.84 6.48 8.75
C ASP A 111 3.91 7.16 10.12
N ALA A 112 3.63 6.42 11.20
CA ALA A 112 3.76 6.91 12.57
C ALA A 112 5.18 7.40 12.91
N LEU A 113 6.21 6.65 12.49
CA LEU A 113 7.61 7.03 12.68
C LEU A 113 7.96 8.30 11.89
N SER A 114 7.51 8.42 10.65
CA SER A 114 7.76 9.60 9.81
C SER A 114 7.09 10.85 10.38
N GLN A 115 5.86 10.72 10.89
CA GLN A 115 5.17 11.82 11.59
C GLN A 115 5.89 12.21 12.88
N ALA A 116 6.34 11.24 13.68
CA ALA A 116 7.13 11.50 14.87
C ALA A 116 8.45 12.20 14.55
N LEU A 117 9.14 11.77 13.49
CA LEU A 117 10.39 12.33 13.01
C LEU A 117 10.20 13.77 12.53
N PHE A 118 9.24 14.02 11.62
CA PHE A 118 8.97 15.37 11.14
C PHE A 118 8.47 16.31 12.25
N GLY A 119 7.73 15.79 13.23
CA GLY A 119 7.28 16.56 14.39
C GLY A 119 8.37 16.89 15.41
N LEU A 120 9.58 16.32 15.29
CA LEU A 120 10.75 16.66 16.10
C LEU A 120 11.69 17.65 15.41
N LEU A 121 11.48 17.93 14.12
CA LEU A 121 12.27 18.85 13.33
C LEU A 121 11.67 20.25 13.34
N ASP A 122 12.51 21.24 13.07
CA ASP A 122 12.03 22.60 12.85
C ASP A 122 11.10 22.65 11.62
N PRO A 123 10.01 23.44 11.66
CA PRO A 123 9.04 23.53 10.57
C PRO A 123 9.66 23.93 9.22
N GLU A 124 10.75 24.70 9.24
CA GLU A 124 11.48 25.10 8.03
C GLU A 124 12.35 23.99 7.44
N MET A 125 12.75 23.01 8.27
CA MET A 125 13.61 21.89 7.86
C MET A 125 12.82 20.76 7.20
N VAL A 126 11.59 20.51 7.66
CA VAL A 126 10.70 19.48 7.10
C VAL A 126 10.56 19.58 5.57
N PRO A 127 10.23 20.75 4.95
CA PRO A 127 10.12 20.86 3.50
C PRO A 127 11.47 20.70 2.79
N ARG A 128 12.60 21.07 3.42
CA ARG A 128 13.95 20.87 2.85
C ARG A 128 14.30 19.38 2.80
N LEU A 129 14.06 18.66 3.90
CA LEU A 129 14.29 17.22 3.99
C LEU A 129 13.41 16.44 3.00
N ARG A 130 12.13 16.81 2.89
CA ARG A 130 11.19 16.22 1.92
C ARG A 130 11.66 16.41 0.47
N ARG A 131 12.12 17.63 0.12
CA ARG A 131 12.66 17.93 -1.20
C ARG A 131 13.95 17.16 -1.49
N PHE A 132 14.83 17.02 -0.49
CA PHE A 132 16.03 16.20 -0.61
C PHE A 132 15.68 14.74 -0.90
N ALA A 133 14.77 14.15 -0.12
CA ALA A 133 14.31 12.78 -0.34
C ALA A 133 13.68 12.64 -1.74
N ALA A 134 12.83 13.58 -2.17
CA ALA A 134 12.17 13.54 -3.46
C ALA A 134 13.16 13.60 -4.64
N GLY A 135 14.23 14.39 -4.52
CA GLY A 135 15.29 14.48 -5.52
C GLY A 135 16.14 13.21 -5.61
N ASN A 136 16.31 12.50 -4.48
CA ASN A 136 17.12 11.28 -4.41
C ASN A 136 16.32 9.98 -4.60
N LEU A 137 14.99 10.06 -4.81
CA LEU A 137 14.14 8.90 -5.15
C LEU A 137 14.56 8.18 -6.45
N ASN A 138 15.29 8.84 -7.34
CA ASN A 138 15.80 8.22 -8.58
C ASN A 138 16.81 7.09 -8.30
N GLY A 139 17.46 7.10 -7.12
CA GLY A 139 18.35 6.01 -6.70
C GLY A 139 17.62 4.75 -6.23
N MET A 140 16.30 4.82 -6.06
CA MET A 140 15.47 3.71 -5.60
C MET A 140 14.96 2.90 -6.79
N GLN A 141 15.18 1.57 -6.78
CA GLN A 141 14.73 0.64 -7.83
C GLN A 141 13.21 0.37 -7.73
N VAL A 142 12.41 1.42 -7.88
CA VAL A 142 10.95 1.38 -7.90
C VAL A 142 10.42 1.74 -9.28
N GLU A 143 9.27 1.16 -9.64
CA GLU A 143 8.56 1.49 -10.87
C GLU A 143 8.23 2.99 -10.96
N THR A 144 8.17 3.52 -12.18
CA THR A 144 7.96 4.94 -12.44
C THR A 144 6.66 5.47 -11.82
N GLU A 145 5.59 4.68 -11.83
CA GLU A 145 4.31 5.06 -11.23
C GLU A 145 4.40 5.18 -9.71
N LEU A 146 5.04 4.21 -9.06
CA LEU A 146 5.28 4.22 -7.61
C LEU A 146 6.17 5.39 -7.19
N ARG A 147 7.19 5.72 -8.00
CA ARG A 147 8.06 6.88 -7.78
C ARG A 147 7.28 8.21 -7.80
N LEU A 148 6.33 8.37 -8.72
CA LEU A 148 5.49 9.56 -8.79
C LEU A 148 4.61 9.70 -7.55
N ARG A 149 4.03 8.60 -7.07
CA ARG A 149 3.21 8.58 -5.83
C ARG A 149 4.04 8.92 -4.58
N LEU A 150 5.23 8.33 -4.45
CA LEU A 150 6.18 8.64 -3.37
C LEU A 150 6.58 10.11 -3.36
N ARG A 151 6.83 10.68 -4.54
CA ARG A 151 7.13 12.10 -4.69
C ARG A 151 5.95 12.97 -4.25
N GLY A 152 4.73 12.61 -4.65
CA GLY A 152 3.51 13.26 -4.19
C GLY A 152 3.39 13.25 -2.66
N TRP A 153 3.65 12.11 -2.01
CA TRP A 153 3.65 12.00 -0.55
C TRP A 153 4.72 12.86 0.12
N LEU A 154 5.95 12.90 -0.41
CA LEU A 154 6.99 13.75 0.15
C LEU A 154 6.63 15.23 0.04
N GLU A 155 6.10 15.66 -1.11
CA GLU A 155 5.81 17.08 -1.36
C GLU A 155 4.54 17.55 -0.63
N GLN A 156 3.47 16.73 -0.61
CA GLN A 156 2.14 17.14 -0.14
C GLN A 156 1.71 16.45 1.17
N GLY A 157 2.41 15.39 1.60
CA GLY A 157 1.97 14.51 2.68
C GLY A 157 0.89 13.51 2.25
N GLY A 158 0.40 12.70 3.19
CA GLY A 158 -0.73 11.79 2.98
C GLY A 158 -0.37 10.33 2.67
N SER A 159 -0.88 9.38 3.44
CA SER A 159 -0.47 7.97 3.41
C SER A 159 -0.74 7.22 2.09
N LEU A 160 -1.42 7.83 1.12
CA LEU A 160 -1.66 7.29 -0.23
C LEU A 160 -0.37 7.00 -1.02
N GLY A 161 0.71 7.75 -0.76
CA GLY A 161 2.00 7.48 -1.43
C GLY A 161 2.75 6.27 -0.86
N LEU A 162 2.34 5.78 0.32
CA LEU A 162 2.93 4.61 0.95
C LEU A 162 2.26 3.30 0.50
N THR A 163 1.07 3.38 -0.10
CA THR A 163 0.31 2.22 -0.56
C THR A 163 1.11 1.41 -1.59
N ALA A 164 1.13 0.09 -1.45
CA ALA A 164 1.91 -0.87 -2.25
C ALA A 164 3.43 -0.92 -2.00
N LEU A 165 3.98 -0.16 -1.03
CA LEU A 165 5.37 -0.36 -0.60
C LEU A 165 5.51 -1.62 0.25
N THR A 166 6.56 -2.40 -0.02
CA THR A 166 6.99 -3.51 0.82
C THR A 166 7.90 -3.02 1.95
N LEU A 167 8.13 -3.86 2.96
CA LEU A 167 9.10 -3.58 4.03
C LEU A 167 10.46 -3.08 3.51
N GLU A 168 11.03 -3.72 2.48
CA GLU A 168 12.33 -3.31 1.91
C GLU A 168 12.29 -1.89 1.35
N HIS A 169 11.21 -1.53 0.65
CA HIS A 169 11.06 -0.17 0.14
C HIS A 169 10.95 0.86 1.26
N LEU A 170 10.25 0.54 2.35
CA LEU A 170 10.15 1.41 3.53
C LEU A 170 11.51 1.62 4.21
N ARG A 171 12.33 0.57 4.32
CA ARG A 171 13.68 0.67 4.87
C ARG A 171 14.57 1.60 4.03
N VAL A 172 14.51 1.46 2.70
CA VAL A 172 15.26 2.35 1.80
C VAL A 172 14.79 3.80 1.94
N LEU A 173 13.48 4.02 2.05
CA LEU A 173 12.92 5.36 2.24
C LEU A 173 13.32 5.97 3.60
N LEU A 174 13.32 5.16 4.67
CA LEU A 174 13.80 5.60 5.99
C LEU A 174 15.28 5.98 5.94
N ASN A 175 16.11 5.14 5.30
CA ASN A 175 17.52 5.41 5.14
C ASN A 175 17.76 6.70 4.33
N LEU A 176 16.93 6.97 3.32
CA LEU A 176 17.01 8.21 2.55
C LEU A 176 16.73 9.45 3.41
N LEU A 177 15.71 9.37 4.28
CA LEU A 177 15.41 10.42 5.25
C LEU A 177 16.56 10.57 6.27
N TYR A 178 17.15 9.47 6.73
CA TYR A 178 18.29 9.48 7.63
C TYR A 178 19.53 10.12 7.02
N ILE A 179 19.85 9.82 5.75
CA ILE A 179 20.93 10.47 5.01
C ILE A 179 20.66 11.97 4.94
N GLY A 180 19.45 12.39 4.57
CA GLY A 180 19.08 13.80 4.55
C GLY A 180 19.23 14.48 5.92
N LEU A 181 18.86 13.79 7.01
CA LEU A 181 19.09 14.29 8.37
C LEU A 181 20.58 14.47 8.66
N CYS A 182 21.42 13.50 8.29
CA CYS A 182 22.86 13.59 8.47
C CYS A 182 23.46 14.78 7.70
N GLU A 183 22.99 15.03 6.48
CA GLU A 183 23.44 16.17 5.66
C GLU A 183 23.07 17.53 6.30
N TYR A 184 21.87 17.66 6.90
CA TYR A 184 21.41 18.93 7.45
C TYR A 184 21.79 19.17 8.93
N LEU A 185 21.84 18.12 9.76
CA LEU A 185 22.04 18.22 11.21
C LEU A 185 23.37 17.63 11.68
N GLY A 186 24.07 16.89 10.82
CA GLY A 186 25.19 16.05 11.20
C GLY A 186 24.75 14.71 11.82
N PRO A 187 25.63 13.69 11.81
CA PRO A 187 25.28 12.31 12.16
C PRO A 187 24.85 12.15 13.63
N VAL A 188 25.47 12.88 14.56
CA VAL A 188 25.16 12.77 15.99
C VAL A 188 23.74 13.27 16.29
N THR A 189 23.38 14.43 15.77
CA THR A 189 22.05 15.02 15.98
C THR A 189 20.98 14.24 15.21
N ALA A 190 21.29 13.76 14.00
CA ALA A 190 20.41 12.89 13.24
C ALA A 190 20.04 11.60 14.02
N ASP A 191 21.03 10.95 14.64
CA ASP A 191 20.83 9.75 15.45
C ASP A 191 19.97 10.03 16.70
N GLN A 192 20.21 11.16 17.36
CA GLN A 192 19.37 11.60 18.49
C GLN A 192 17.91 11.84 18.09
N VAL A 193 17.67 12.48 16.94
CA VAL A 193 16.32 12.72 16.42
C VAL A 193 15.64 11.40 16.06
N LEU A 194 16.33 10.49 15.38
CA LEU A 194 15.80 9.18 15.02
C LEU A 194 15.47 8.36 16.27
N THR A 195 16.37 8.31 17.25
CA THR A 195 16.16 7.62 18.52
C THR A 195 14.93 8.15 19.26
N ARG A 196 14.76 9.48 19.31
CA ARG A 196 13.56 10.11 19.91
C ARG A 196 12.29 9.79 19.13
N ALA A 197 12.35 9.76 17.81
CA ALA A 197 11.22 9.40 16.96
C ALA A 197 10.80 7.93 17.18
N VAL A 198 11.78 7.02 17.26
CA VAL A 198 11.56 5.59 17.57
C VAL A 198 10.88 5.45 18.95
N GLN A 199 11.43 6.08 19.99
CA GLN A 199 10.85 6.04 21.34
C GLN A 199 9.42 6.60 21.39
N LYS A 200 9.13 7.68 20.65
CA LYS A 200 7.78 8.25 20.56
C LYS A 200 6.80 7.31 19.86
N THR A 201 7.27 6.58 18.85
CA THR A 201 6.48 5.62 18.08
C THR A 201 6.24 4.33 18.87
N GLU A 202 7.22 3.86 19.64
CA GLU A 202 7.08 2.69 20.53
C GLU A 202 5.96 2.89 21.57
N ARG A 203 5.81 4.13 22.09
CA ARG A 203 4.72 4.47 23.01
C ARG A 203 3.33 4.34 22.41
N MET A 204 3.21 4.29 21.08
CA MET A 204 1.92 4.09 20.39
C MET A 204 1.49 2.61 20.37
N ASN A 205 2.32 1.69 20.87
CA ASN A 205 2.03 0.26 21.03
C ASN A 205 1.51 -0.41 19.74
N LEU A 206 2.16 -0.09 18.62
CA LEU A 206 1.84 -0.65 17.30
C LEU A 206 2.22 -2.14 17.22
N GLN A 207 1.51 -2.90 16.38
CA GLN A 207 1.73 -4.34 16.25
C GLN A 207 3.13 -4.70 15.71
N LEU A 208 3.73 -3.83 14.89
CA LEU A 208 5.11 -3.97 14.42
C LEU A 208 5.99 -2.87 15.07
N PRO A 209 7.04 -3.24 15.81
CA PRO A 209 7.89 -2.25 16.46
C PRO A 209 8.75 -1.50 15.44
N PRO A 210 8.98 -0.18 15.61
CA PRO A 210 9.73 0.65 14.66
C PRO A 210 11.17 0.18 14.42
N GLN A 211 11.75 -0.56 15.37
CA GLN A 211 13.07 -1.19 15.22
C GLN A 211 13.17 -2.16 14.03
N LYS A 212 12.04 -2.72 13.57
CA LYS A 212 12.02 -3.60 12.39
C LYS A 212 12.16 -2.85 11.06
N LEU A 213 12.03 -1.52 11.08
CA LEU A 213 12.20 -0.64 9.91
C LEU A 213 13.62 -0.08 9.77
N LEU A 214 14.47 -0.26 10.78
CA LEU A 214 15.91 0.06 10.75
C LEU A 214 16.65 -1.14 10.12
#